data_AF-A0A090TFL7-F1
#
_entry.id   AF-A0A090TFL7-F1
#
_cell.length_a   1.000
_cell.length_b   1.000
_cell.length_c   1.000
_cell.angle_alpha   90.00
_cell.angle_beta   90.00
_cell.angle_gamma   90.00
#
_symmetry.space_group_name_H-M   'P 1'
#
loop_
_entity.id
_entity.type
_entity.pdbx_description
1 polymer ?
#
loop_
_entity_poly.entity_id
_entity_poly.type
_entity_poly.pdbx_seq_one_letter_code
_entity_poly.pdbx_strand_id
1 'polypeptide(L)'
;MALSQEAMQRGWDCLSLFAERLQDIPQENIRIVGTATLRTATNVDVFLEKANQILGYPIQVISGEEEAATIYKGVAHTSGGTGRRLVVDIGGASTELIIGEGFEPKALTSLKMGCVTWLERFFKDRQLNKANFERAIEGAKQTLAPILEQYQELGWDVCVGASGTVQALQEIMLAQGMDEVITHAKLKRLQKQAMQADHLEELDIDGLTLERALVFPSGLSILIAIFELLNIDSMTLAGGALREGMVYDMVEELQQDDIRARTINSVQTRCQLDVEYGDQVAATATSLLVSCGNESWIEEPMLLHCSKLHQNCMKSASLWTLKRPVSIVRTYFRT
;
A
#
# COMPACT_ATOMS: atom_id res chain seq x y z
N MET A 1 -8.83 16.49 19.73
CA MET A 1 -10.16 16.53 19.07
C MET A 1 -11.05 15.54 19.80
N ALA A 2 -12.35 15.80 19.93
CA ALA A 2 -13.27 14.79 20.47
C ALA A 2 -13.97 14.07 19.31
N LEU A 3 -14.18 12.76 19.43
CA LEU A 3 -15.00 12.00 18.49
C LEU A 3 -16.46 12.37 18.68
N SER A 4 -17.16 12.71 17.59
CA SER A 4 -18.61 12.94 17.65
C SER A 4 -19.36 11.63 17.93
N GLN A 5 -20.56 11.74 18.47
CA GLN A 5 -21.40 10.57 18.74
C GLN A 5 -21.69 9.78 17.47
N GLU A 6 -21.93 10.48 16.35
CA GLU A 6 -22.18 9.86 15.04
C GLU A 6 -20.94 9.13 14.53
N ALA A 7 -19.74 9.68 14.72
CA ALA A 7 -18.50 9.03 14.34
C ALA A 7 -18.23 7.78 15.17
N MET A 8 -18.46 7.84 16.49
CA MET A 8 -18.36 6.67 17.37
C MET A 8 -19.36 5.59 16.99
N GLN A 9 -20.62 5.95 16.70
CA GLN A 9 -21.65 5.00 16.29
C GLN A 9 -21.28 4.28 14.99
N ARG A 10 -20.84 5.00 13.95
CA ARG A 10 -20.33 4.37 12.71
C ARG A 10 -19.18 3.40 12.97
N GLY A 11 -18.27 3.76 13.88
CA GLY A 11 -17.17 2.88 14.30
C GLY A 11 -17.68 1.60 14.97
N TRP A 12 -18.58 1.71 15.94
CA TRP A 12 -19.17 0.55 16.63
C TRP A 12 -19.98 -0.35 15.70
N ASP A 13 -20.73 0.22 14.75
CA ASP A 13 -21.49 -0.55 13.77
C ASP A 13 -20.53 -1.38 12.88
N CYS A 14 -19.43 -0.77 12.42
CA CYS A 14 -18.38 -1.47 11.69
C CYS A 14 -17.72 -2.58 12.51
N LEU A 15 -17.39 -2.31 13.78
CA LEU A 15 -16.79 -3.31 14.66
C LEU A 15 -17.73 -4.48 14.97
N SER A 16 -19.05 -4.26 14.95
CA SER A 16 -20.04 -5.33 15.11
C SER A 16 -19.97 -6.31 13.93
N LEU A 17 -19.82 -5.79 12.71
CA LEU A 17 -19.61 -6.62 11.52
C LEU A 17 -18.28 -7.39 11.57
N PHE A 18 -17.22 -6.79 12.11
CA PHE A 18 -15.95 -7.49 12.32
C PHE A 18 -16.06 -8.57 13.40
N ALA A 19 -16.75 -8.30 14.51
CA ALA A 19 -16.96 -9.28 15.57
C ALA A 19 -17.64 -10.55 15.04
N GLU A 20 -18.62 -10.42 14.15
CA GLU A 20 -19.25 -11.56 13.45
C GLU A 20 -18.26 -12.38 12.62
N ARG A 21 -17.25 -11.74 12.00
CA ARG A 21 -16.23 -12.44 11.20
C ARG A 21 -15.11 -13.06 12.02
N LEU A 22 -14.94 -12.64 13.28
CA LEU A 22 -13.88 -13.11 14.16
C LEU A 22 -14.29 -14.33 15.02
N GLN A 23 -15.57 -14.73 15.02
CA GLN A 23 -16.12 -15.75 15.95
C GLN A 23 -15.37 -17.09 15.93
N ASP A 24 -14.89 -17.52 14.77
CA ASP A 24 -14.21 -18.81 14.59
C ASP A 24 -12.67 -18.70 14.57
N ILE A 25 -12.12 -17.53 14.88
CA ILE A 25 -10.67 -17.29 14.89
C ILE A 25 -10.15 -17.37 16.33
N PRO A 26 -9.13 -18.21 16.62
CA PRO A 26 -8.53 -18.27 17.95
C PRO A 26 -8.01 -16.91 18.41
N GLN A 27 -8.16 -16.60 19.70
CA GLN A 27 -7.86 -15.29 20.26
C GLN A 27 -6.39 -14.89 20.06
N GLU A 28 -5.48 -15.85 20.17
CA GLU A 28 -4.04 -15.69 19.92
C GLU A 28 -3.71 -15.25 18.49
N ASN A 29 -4.63 -15.47 17.55
CA ASN A 29 -4.50 -15.12 16.14
C ASN A 29 -5.22 -13.81 15.79
N ILE A 30 -5.65 -13.03 16.79
CA ILE A 30 -6.32 -11.74 16.60
C ILE A 30 -5.52 -10.63 17.27
N ARG A 31 -5.11 -9.63 16.47
CA ARG A 31 -4.55 -8.38 16.98
C ARG A 31 -5.32 -7.21 16.39
N ILE A 32 -5.78 -6.31 17.25
CA ILE A 32 -6.57 -5.14 16.86
C ILE A 32 -5.87 -3.90 17.38
N VAL A 33 -5.55 -2.98 16.47
CA VAL A 33 -4.84 -1.74 16.80
C VAL A 33 -5.64 -0.50 16.40
N GLY A 34 -5.48 0.55 17.19
CA GLY A 34 -5.98 1.88 16.92
C GLY A 34 -4.83 2.85 16.67
N THR A 35 -4.96 3.74 15.70
CA THR A 35 -3.89 4.65 15.28
C THR A 35 -4.22 6.11 15.55
N ALA A 36 -3.73 7.04 14.71
CA ALA A 36 -3.73 8.48 14.94
C ALA A 36 -5.05 9.09 15.45
N THR A 37 -6.20 8.67 14.91
CA THR A 37 -7.50 9.19 15.35
C THR A 37 -7.80 8.82 16.80
N LEU A 38 -7.62 7.54 17.19
CA LEU A 38 -7.85 7.11 18.56
C LEU A 38 -6.76 7.64 19.51
N ARG A 39 -5.51 7.72 19.04
CA ARG A 39 -4.37 8.29 19.77
C ARG A 39 -4.57 9.77 20.15
N THR A 40 -5.37 10.52 19.39
CA THR A 40 -5.56 11.97 19.59
C THR A 40 -6.94 12.35 20.13
N ALA A 41 -7.87 11.39 20.22
CA ALA A 41 -9.22 11.61 20.70
C ALA A 41 -9.24 11.81 22.22
N THR A 42 -9.80 12.92 22.69
CA THR A 42 -9.88 13.22 24.14
C THR A 42 -10.91 12.38 24.89
N ASN A 43 -11.86 11.79 24.16
CA ASN A 43 -12.90 10.89 24.65
C ASN A 43 -12.71 9.46 24.12
N VAL A 44 -11.46 9.06 23.85
CA VAL A 44 -11.14 7.73 23.30
C VAL A 44 -11.62 6.60 24.21
N ASP A 45 -11.57 6.77 25.53
CA ASP A 45 -11.98 5.74 26.50
C ASP A 45 -13.45 5.34 26.31
N VAL A 46 -14.33 6.30 26.03
CA VAL A 46 -15.75 6.05 25.75
C VAL A 46 -15.92 5.19 24.50
N PHE A 47 -15.12 5.44 23.46
CA PHE A 47 -15.14 4.63 22.25
C PHE A 47 -14.61 3.22 22.51
N LEU A 48 -13.46 3.12 23.19
CA LEU A 48 -12.77 1.85 23.46
C LEU A 48 -13.55 0.93 24.38
N GLU A 49 -14.21 1.45 25.42
CA GLU A 49 -15.00 0.64 26.35
C GLU A 49 -16.08 -0.15 25.60
N LYS A 50 -16.89 0.54 24.78
CA LYS A 50 -17.94 -0.10 23.99
C LYS A 50 -17.38 -0.93 22.82
N ALA A 51 -16.30 -0.48 22.19
CA ALA A 51 -15.64 -1.22 21.11
C ALA A 51 -15.09 -2.58 21.60
N ASN A 52 -14.44 -2.60 22.77
CA ASN A 52 -13.90 -3.81 23.37
C ASN A 52 -15.03 -4.78 23.79
N GLN A 53 -16.17 -4.26 24.24
CA GLN A 53 -17.36 -5.09 24.52
C GLN A 53 -17.95 -5.73 23.25
N ILE A 54 -18.00 -4.99 22.14
CA ILE A 54 -18.50 -5.49 20.85
C ILE A 54 -17.58 -6.57 20.30
N LEU A 55 -16.27 -6.32 20.31
CA LEU A 55 -15.28 -7.22 19.73
C LEU A 55 -15.01 -8.44 20.61
N GLY A 56 -15.11 -8.30 21.93
CA GLY A 56 -14.61 -9.29 22.89
C GLY A 56 -13.08 -9.30 23.03
N TYR A 57 -12.39 -8.35 22.37
CA TYR A 57 -10.92 -8.23 22.35
C TYR A 57 -10.50 -6.79 22.63
N PRO A 58 -9.35 -6.57 23.30
CA PRO A 58 -8.84 -5.23 23.54
C PRO A 58 -8.27 -4.61 22.26
N ILE A 59 -8.70 -3.40 21.92
CA ILE A 59 -8.04 -2.56 20.92
C ILE A 59 -6.80 -1.90 21.56
N GLN A 60 -5.63 -2.14 20.98
CA GLN A 60 -4.38 -1.52 21.41
C GLN A 60 -4.12 -0.23 20.64
N VAL A 61 -4.12 0.92 21.31
CA VAL A 61 -3.76 2.19 20.66
C VAL A 61 -2.24 2.29 20.58
N ILE A 62 -1.70 2.24 19.37
CA ILE A 62 -0.26 2.22 19.12
C ILE A 62 0.31 3.62 18.90
N SER A 63 1.59 3.79 19.24
CA SER A 63 2.31 5.04 18.97
C SER A 63 2.49 5.25 17.47
N GLY A 64 2.78 6.49 17.05
CA GLY A 64 3.07 6.77 15.65
C GLY A 64 4.36 6.10 15.16
N GLU A 65 5.37 5.95 16.02
CA GLU A 65 6.61 5.24 15.69
C GLU A 65 6.38 3.73 15.55
N GLU A 66 5.55 3.14 16.41
CA GLU A 66 5.15 1.73 16.32
C GLU A 66 4.32 1.46 15.06
N GLU A 67 3.41 2.37 14.72
CA GLU A 67 2.65 2.36 13.46
C GLU A 67 3.58 2.40 12.24
N ALA A 68 4.53 3.35 12.23
CA ALA A 68 5.53 3.46 11.16
C ALA A 68 6.41 2.20 11.05
N ALA A 69 6.87 1.64 12.18
CA ALA A 69 7.69 0.43 12.20
C ALA A 69 6.92 -0.77 11.65
N THR A 70 5.65 -0.90 12.04
CA THR A 70 4.78 -1.98 11.57
C THR A 70 4.46 -1.83 10.09
N ILE A 71 4.18 -0.62 9.60
CA ILE A 71 4.02 -0.34 8.16
C ILE A 71 5.28 -0.76 7.41
N TYR A 72 6.45 -0.36 7.88
CA TYR A 72 7.71 -0.73 7.24
C TYR A 72 7.93 -2.24 7.20
N LYS A 73 7.60 -2.96 8.27
CA LYS A 73 7.63 -4.42 8.28
C LYS A 73 6.72 -5.01 7.21
N GLY A 74 5.48 -4.50 7.10
CA GLY A 74 4.55 -4.92 6.06
C GLY A 74 5.10 -4.69 4.65
N VAL A 75 5.65 -3.50 4.38
CA VAL A 75 6.27 -3.16 3.10
C VAL A 75 7.49 -4.04 2.84
N ALA A 76 8.38 -4.19 3.82
CA ALA A 76 9.62 -4.96 3.74
C ALA A 76 9.37 -6.46 3.52
N HIS A 77 8.19 -7.00 3.87
CA HIS A 77 7.84 -8.39 3.59
C HIS A 77 6.95 -8.58 2.35
N THR A 78 6.52 -7.52 1.67
CA THR A 78 5.59 -7.62 0.52
C THR A 78 6.13 -6.96 -0.74
N SER A 79 7.10 -6.06 -0.61
CA SER A 79 7.69 -5.30 -1.70
C SER A 79 9.11 -5.81 -1.94
N GLY A 80 9.36 -6.36 -3.13
CA GLY A 80 10.70 -6.78 -3.52
C GLY A 80 11.59 -5.60 -3.92
N GLY A 81 12.90 -5.82 -3.96
CA GLY A 81 13.88 -4.81 -4.36
C GLY A 81 15.07 -4.79 -3.41
N THR A 82 16.24 -4.43 -3.93
CA THR A 82 17.47 -4.25 -3.15
C THR A 82 17.71 -2.77 -2.88
N GLY A 83 18.46 -2.48 -1.83
CA GLY A 83 18.81 -1.11 -1.45
C GLY A 83 17.86 -0.49 -0.43
N ARG A 84 18.11 0.79 -0.17
CA ARG A 84 17.41 1.61 0.81
C ARG A 84 16.12 2.13 0.21
N ARG A 85 15.03 2.06 0.97
CA ARG A 85 13.70 2.48 0.53
C ARG A 85 13.13 3.57 1.41
N LEU A 86 12.52 4.56 0.79
CA LEU A 86 11.63 5.52 1.42
C LEU A 86 10.20 5.02 1.30
N VAL A 87 9.55 4.76 2.43
CA VAL A 87 8.13 4.41 2.51
C VAL A 87 7.36 5.65 2.93
N VAL A 88 6.27 5.93 2.22
CA VAL A 88 5.32 7.01 2.54
C VAL A 88 3.92 6.42 2.69
N ASP A 89 3.33 6.55 3.86
CA ASP A 89 1.95 6.13 4.13
C ASP A 89 1.12 7.35 4.53
N ILE A 90 0.16 7.74 3.68
CA ILE A 90 -0.74 8.87 3.96
C ILE A 90 -2.07 8.33 4.46
N GLY A 91 -2.23 8.33 5.79
CA GLY A 91 -3.45 7.98 6.48
C GLY A 91 -4.45 9.14 6.57
N GLY A 92 -5.52 8.92 7.34
CA GLY A 92 -6.58 9.93 7.54
C GLY A 92 -6.15 11.09 8.42
N ALA A 93 -5.39 10.83 9.48
CA ALA A 93 -5.00 11.84 10.48
C ALA A 93 -3.48 11.99 10.67
N SER A 94 -2.69 11.00 10.23
CA SER A 94 -1.22 11.02 10.23
C SER A 94 -0.66 10.59 8.88
N THR A 95 0.62 10.88 8.70
CA THR A 95 1.43 10.41 7.58
C THR A 95 2.71 9.85 8.14
N GLU A 96 3.00 8.61 7.81
CA GLU A 96 4.22 7.93 8.21
C GLU A 96 5.25 8.03 7.08
N LEU A 97 6.47 8.44 7.44
CA LEU A 97 7.64 8.36 6.58
C LEU A 97 8.63 7.40 7.24
N ILE A 98 9.17 6.47 6.45
CA ILE A 98 10.15 5.51 6.92
C ILE A 98 11.27 5.42 5.90
N ILE A 99 12.52 5.51 6.35
CA ILE A 99 13.66 5.04 5.57
C ILE A 99 14.12 3.72 6.18
N GLY A 100 14.34 2.71 5.36
CA GLY A 100 14.92 1.45 5.81
C GLY A 100 15.65 0.69 4.71
N GLU A 101 16.39 -0.34 5.11
CA GLU A 101 17.15 -1.21 4.20
C GLU A 101 16.99 -2.66 4.64
N GLY A 102 16.61 -3.55 3.71
CA GLY A 102 16.23 -4.92 4.09
C GLY A 102 15.03 -4.92 5.06
N PHE A 103 15.16 -5.57 6.21
CA PHE A 103 14.13 -5.55 7.27
C PHE A 103 14.39 -4.52 8.37
N GLU A 104 15.48 -3.75 8.24
CA GLU A 104 15.93 -2.82 9.28
C GLU A 104 15.49 -1.39 8.98
N PRO A 105 14.62 -0.78 9.82
CA PRO A 105 14.32 0.64 9.72
C PRO A 105 15.54 1.48 10.14
N LYS A 106 15.75 2.61 9.47
CA LYS A 106 16.82 3.60 9.75
C LYS A 106 16.27 4.93 10.25
N ALA A 107 15.09 5.32 9.79
CA ALA A 107 14.34 6.45 10.32
C ALA A 107 12.86 6.11 10.34
N LEU A 108 12.19 6.42 11.45
CA LEU A 108 10.76 6.21 11.64
C LEU A 108 10.15 7.54 12.06
N THR A 109 9.17 8.03 11.30
CA THR A 109 8.49 9.27 11.65
C THR A 109 7.01 9.14 11.37
N SER A 110 6.18 9.55 12.33
CA SER A 110 4.75 9.77 12.15
C SER A 110 4.44 11.25 12.35
N LEU A 111 3.99 11.90 11.29
CA LEU A 111 3.66 13.32 11.27
C LEU A 111 2.15 13.52 11.41
N LYS A 112 1.74 14.57 12.13
CA LYS A 112 0.33 14.92 12.37
C LYS A 112 -0.30 15.62 11.15
N MET A 113 -0.30 14.95 10.01
CA MET A 113 -0.93 15.38 8.76
C MET A 113 -1.52 14.18 8.05
N GLY A 114 -2.80 14.20 7.70
CA GLY A 114 -3.44 13.12 6.96
C GLY A 114 -4.57 13.66 6.10
N CYS A 115 -5.08 12.86 5.16
CA CYS A 115 -6.02 13.36 4.14
C CYS A 115 -7.32 13.92 4.73
N VAL A 116 -7.84 13.37 5.83
CA VAL A 116 -9.05 13.87 6.50
C VAL A 116 -8.76 15.16 7.25
N THR A 117 -7.69 15.19 8.06
CA THR A 117 -7.33 16.38 8.84
C THR A 117 -6.88 17.55 7.95
N TRP A 118 -6.23 17.26 6.82
CA TRP A 118 -5.89 18.28 5.82
C TRP A 118 -7.12 18.82 5.10
N LEU A 119 -8.10 17.96 4.79
CA LEU A 119 -9.35 18.37 4.17
C LEU A 119 -10.07 19.39 5.06
N GLU A 120 -10.26 19.05 6.33
CA GLU A 120 -10.92 19.91 7.32
C GLU A 120 -10.19 21.24 7.52
N ARG A 121 -8.87 21.26 7.38
CA ARG A 121 -8.04 22.45 7.62
C ARG A 121 -7.94 23.38 6.41
N PHE A 122 -7.72 22.84 5.22
CA PHE A 122 -7.36 23.62 4.03
C PHE A 122 -8.46 23.71 2.97
N PHE A 123 -9.41 22.77 2.98
CA PHE A 123 -10.53 22.67 2.05
C PHE A 123 -11.88 22.75 2.77
N LYS A 124 -11.94 23.47 3.91
CA LYS A 124 -13.15 23.62 4.73
C LYS A 124 -14.31 24.26 3.98
N ASP A 125 -14.00 25.16 3.04
CA ASP A 125 -14.94 25.81 2.13
C ASP A 125 -15.37 24.92 0.96
N ARG A 126 -14.83 23.69 0.88
CA ARG A 126 -15.06 22.68 -0.15
C ARG A 126 -14.62 23.09 -1.56
N GLN A 127 -13.85 24.17 -1.68
CA GLN A 127 -13.39 24.67 -2.98
C GLN A 127 -12.08 24.02 -3.41
N LEU A 128 -12.01 23.57 -4.66
CA LEU A 128 -10.81 23.03 -5.30
C LEU A 128 -10.05 24.11 -6.05
N ASN A 129 -9.86 25.26 -5.40
CA ASN A 129 -9.17 26.41 -5.99
C ASN A 129 -7.64 26.36 -5.74
N LYS A 130 -6.90 27.17 -6.51
CA LYS A 130 -5.43 27.25 -6.42
C LYS A 130 -4.94 27.59 -5.01
N ALA A 131 -5.60 28.53 -4.34
CA ALA A 131 -5.18 29.01 -3.02
C ALA A 131 -5.30 27.92 -1.94
N ASN A 132 -6.33 27.08 -2.00
CA ASN A 132 -6.54 25.98 -1.06
C ASN A 132 -5.47 24.91 -1.23
N PHE A 133 -5.19 24.52 -2.47
CA PHE A 133 -4.08 23.61 -2.77
C PHE A 133 -2.73 24.17 -2.34
N GLU A 134 -2.41 25.44 -2.63
CA GLU A 134 -1.14 26.05 -2.24
C GLU A 134 -0.97 26.09 -0.72
N ARG A 135 -2.02 26.47 0.03
CA ARG A 135 -1.99 26.44 1.50
C ARG A 135 -1.84 25.02 2.04
N ALA A 136 -2.50 24.03 1.43
CA ALA A 136 -2.41 22.63 1.84
C ALA A 136 -1.00 22.06 1.61
N ILE A 137 -0.40 22.34 0.44
CA ILE A 137 0.96 21.93 0.11
C ILE A 137 1.95 22.61 1.06
N GLU A 138 1.85 23.93 1.24
CA GLU A 138 2.75 24.68 2.12
C GLU A 138 2.64 24.23 3.59
N GLY A 139 1.43 23.96 4.07
CA GLY A 139 1.22 23.39 5.40
C GLY A 139 1.90 22.03 5.56
N ALA A 140 1.88 21.19 4.51
CA ALA A 140 2.53 19.88 4.55
C ALA A 140 4.05 20.05 4.54
N LYS A 141 4.58 20.99 3.75
CA LYS A 141 6.01 21.34 3.76
C LYS A 141 6.49 21.77 5.14
N GLN A 142 5.74 22.64 5.81
CA GLN A 142 6.07 23.08 7.18
C GLN A 142 6.06 21.93 8.20
N THR A 143 5.17 20.95 8.00
CA THR A 143 5.08 19.77 8.87
C THR A 143 6.25 18.81 8.65
N LEU A 144 6.75 18.72 7.41
CA LEU A 144 7.91 17.90 7.03
C LEU A 144 9.26 18.53 7.38
N ALA A 145 9.33 19.87 7.44
CA ALA A 145 10.58 20.59 7.63
C ALA A 145 11.48 20.08 8.78
N PRO A 146 10.94 19.70 9.97
CA PRO A 146 11.77 19.22 11.07
C PRO A 146 12.52 17.90 10.80
N ILE A 147 12.07 17.08 9.84
CA ILE A 147 12.71 15.79 9.52
C ILE A 147 13.55 15.84 8.24
N LEU A 148 13.51 16.95 7.51
CA LEU A 148 14.01 17.01 6.15
C LEU A 148 15.51 16.71 6.05
N GLU A 149 16.31 17.32 6.91
CA GLU A 149 17.77 17.16 6.95
C GLU A 149 18.14 15.68 7.17
N GLN A 150 17.60 15.06 8.21
CA GLN A 150 17.84 13.63 8.50
C GLN A 150 17.49 12.73 7.32
N TYR A 151 16.34 12.96 6.66
CA TYR A 151 15.90 12.10 5.56
C TYR A 151 16.73 12.31 4.30
N GLN A 152 17.14 13.53 3.99
CA GLN A 152 18.01 13.82 2.85
C GLN A 152 19.43 13.29 3.06
N GLU A 153 19.97 13.35 4.28
CA GLU A 153 21.28 12.78 4.62
C GLU A 153 21.28 11.25 4.54
N LEU A 154 20.20 10.61 4.99
CA LEU A 154 20.03 9.17 4.83
C LEU A 154 19.83 8.80 3.36
N GLY A 155 18.99 9.51 2.62
CA GLY A 155 18.66 9.17 1.23
C GLY A 155 17.99 7.80 1.07
N TRP A 156 17.71 7.43 -0.17
CA TRP A 156 17.07 6.17 -0.57
C TRP A 156 17.34 5.89 -2.05
N ASP A 157 17.21 4.64 -2.45
CA ASP A 157 17.32 4.19 -3.84
C ASP A 157 15.94 4.12 -4.51
N VAL A 158 14.92 3.73 -3.74
CA VAL A 158 13.54 3.58 -4.23
C VAL A 158 12.55 4.23 -3.27
N CYS A 159 11.46 4.77 -3.82
CA CYS A 159 10.35 5.28 -3.02
C CYS A 159 9.09 4.46 -3.28
N VAL A 160 8.42 4.06 -2.20
CA VAL A 160 7.17 3.31 -2.26
C VAL A 160 6.11 3.99 -1.41
N GLY A 161 4.88 3.99 -1.91
CA GLY A 161 3.74 4.58 -1.23
C GLY A 161 2.74 3.53 -0.77
N ALA A 162 2.09 3.78 0.36
CA ALA A 162 1.06 2.93 0.95
C ALA A 162 -0.26 3.71 1.16
N SER A 163 -1.31 2.97 1.56
CA SER A 163 -2.64 3.50 1.91
C SER A 163 -3.46 4.11 0.78
N GLY A 164 -4.64 4.62 1.12
CA GLY A 164 -5.71 4.98 0.19
C GLY A 164 -5.37 6.08 -0.82
N THR A 165 -4.52 7.05 -0.45
CA THR A 165 -4.12 8.13 -1.37
C THR A 165 -3.32 7.59 -2.54
N VAL A 166 -2.33 6.71 -2.26
CA VAL A 166 -1.47 6.12 -3.30
C VAL A 166 -2.23 5.07 -4.11
N GLN A 167 -3.12 4.31 -3.46
CA GLN A 167 -4.03 3.40 -4.18
C GLN A 167 -4.98 4.13 -5.14
N ALA A 168 -5.53 5.29 -4.73
CA ALA A 168 -6.38 6.10 -5.61
C ALA A 168 -5.62 6.58 -6.85
N LEU A 169 -4.38 7.03 -6.67
CA LEU A 169 -3.51 7.43 -7.79
C LEU A 169 -3.27 6.27 -8.76
N GLN A 170 -3.02 5.08 -8.23
CA GLN A 170 -2.82 3.88 -9.03
C GLN A 170 -4.07 3.55 -9.86
N GLU A 171 -5.25 3.57 -9.26
CA GLU A 171 -6.53 3.32 -9.93
C GLU A 171 -6.82 4.34 -11.04
N ILE A 172 -6.58 5.63 -10.75
CA ILE A 172 -6.70 6.70 -11.74
C ILE A 172 -5.72 6.49 -12.91
N MET A 173 -4.46 6.17 -12.62
CA MET A 173 -3.44 5.99 -13.63
C MET A 173 -3.74 4.79 -14.53
N LEU A 174 -4.18 3.67 -13.95
CA LEU A 174 -4.61 2.48 -14.69
C LEU A 174 -5.83 2.78 -15.57
N ALA A 175 -6.86 3.44 -15.03
CA ALA A 175 -8.06 3.79 -15.79
C ALA A 175 -7.74 4.70 -17.00
N GLN A 176 -6.82 5.63 -16.81
CA GLN A 176 -6.39 6.56 -17.86
C GLN A 176 -5.26 6.01 -18.77
N GLY A 177 -4.93 4.72 -18.67
CA GLY A 177 -3.98 4.04 -19.56
C GLY A 177 -2.52 4.47 -19.37
N MET A 178 -2.13 4.88 -18.16
CA MET A 178 -0.79 5.31 -17.82
C MET A 178 0.02 4.16 -17.20
N ASP A 179 1.35 4.26 -17.24
CA ASP A 179 2.19 3.38 -16.43
C ASP A 179 1.98 3.65 -14.93
N GLU A 180 2.31 2.64 -14.12
CA GLU A 180 2.10 2.56 -12.66
C GLU A 180 3.06 3.44 -11.83
N VAL A 181 4.02 4.12 -12.46
CA VAL A 181 5.03 4.90 -11.76
C VAL A 181 4.52 6.30 -11.48
N ILE A 182 4.35 6.64 -10.21
CA ILE A 182 3.91 7.97 -9.78
C ILE A 182 5.10 8.92 -9.88
N THR A 183 4.91 10.05 -10.56
CA THR A 183 5.92 11.11 -10.71
C THR A 183 5.33 12.46 -10.34
N HIS A 184 6.17 13.41 -9.94
CA HIS A 184 5.73 14.78 -9.62
C HIS A 184 4.89 15.40 -10.76
N ALA A 185 5.30 15.19 -12.01
CA ALA A 185 4.56 15.66 -13.18
C ALA A 185 3.12 15.11 -13.24
N LYS A 186 2.93 13.80 -12.96
CA LYS A 186 1.60 13.17 -12.90
C LYS A 186 0.77 13.75 -11.76
N LEU A 187 1.37 13.97 -10.58
CA LEU A 187 0.68 14.59 -9.44
C LEU A 187 0.21 16.01 -9.76
N LYS A 188 1.06 16.84 -10.38
CA LYS A 188 0.70 18.20 -10.80
C LYS A 188 -0.38 18.21 -11.89
N ARG A 189 -0.41 17.21 -12.78
CA ARG A 189 -1.50 17.07 -13.74
C ARG A 189 -2.82 16.73 -13.05
N LEU A 190 -2.82 15.80 -12.11
CA LEU A 190 -4.03 15.44 -11.34
C LEU A 190 -4.51 16.58 -10.46
N GLN A 191 -3.59 17.39 -9.91
CA GLN A 191 -3.94 18.63 -9.22
C GLN A 191 -4.71 19.58 -10.14
N LYS A 192 -4.20 19.80 -11.37
CA LYS A 192 -4.88 20.65 -12.36
C LYS A 192 -6.25 20.09 -12.75
N GLN A 193 -6.36 18.76 -12.90
CA GLN A 193 -7.64 18.10 -13.19
C GLN A 193 -8.63 18.29 -12.05
N ALA A 194 -8.20 18.09 -10.80
CA ALA A 194 -9.07 18.31 -9.63
C ALA A 194 -9.56 19.77 -9.55
N MET A 195 -8.73 20.74 -9.92
CA MET A 195 -9.11 22.15 -9.97
C MET A 195 -10.14 22.48 -11.07
N GLN A 196 -10.46 21.56 -11.99
CA GLN A 196 -11.52 21.77 -12.99
C GLN A 196 -12.92 21.57 -12.43
N ALA A 197 -13.05 20.85 -11.31
CA ALA A 197 -14.33 20.53 -10.70
C ALA A 197 -14.88 21.67 -9.80
N ASP A 198 -14.14 22.76 -9.57
CA ASP A 198 -14.43 23.90 -8.67
C ASP A 198 -14.76 23.56 -7.20
N HIS A 199 -15.63 22.58 -6.94
CA HIS A 199 -16.04 22.05 -5.65
C HIS A 199 -15.73 20.56 -5.50
N LEU A 200 -15.57 20.13 -4.26
CA LEU A 200 -15.25 18.74 -3.92
C LEU A 200 -16.33 17.74 -4.37
N GLU A 201 -17.61 18.12 -4.30
CA GLU A 201 -18.75 17.30 -4.70
C GLU A 201 -18.83 17.02 -6.19
N GLU A 202 -18.23 17.90 -6.99
CA GLU A 202 -18.21 17.84 -8.45
C GLU A 202 -16.97 17.11 -8.97
N LEU A 203 -16.08 16.67 -8.06
CA LEU A 203 -14.84 16.01 -8.43
C LEU A 203 -15.11 14.65 -9.06
N ASP A 204 -14.98 14.61 -10.38
CA ASP A 204 -15.03 13.41 -11.18
C ASP A 204 -13.71 13.22 -11.93
N ILE A 205 -12.99 12.17 -11.56
CA ILE A 205 -11.73 11.76 -12.21
C ILE A 205 -11.89 10.29 -12.56
N ASP A 206 -11.66 9.95 -13.82
CA ASP A 206 -11.72 8.57 -14.26
C ASP A 206 -10.76 7.68 -13.45
N GLY A 207 -11.29 6.58 -12.91
CA GLY A 207 -10.62 5.68 -11.97
C GLY A 207 -10.70 6.07 -10.48
N LEU A 208 -11.24 7.25 -10.14
CA LEU A 208 -11.41 7.68 -8.75
C LEU A 208 -12.79 7.28 -8.22
N THR A 209 -12.83 6.43 -7.19
CA THR A 209 -14.10 6.06 -6.56
C THR A 209 -14.72 7.21 -5.78
N LEU A 210 -16.05 7.23 -5.67
CA LEU A 210 -16.81 8.29 -4.98
C LEU A 210 -16.37 8.46 -3.52
N GLU A 211 -16.12 7.36 -2.81
CA GLU A 211 -15.68 7.39 -1.41
C GLU A 211 -14.29 8.03 -1.26
N ARG A 212 -13.40 7.83 -2.25
CA ARG A 212 -12.04 8.38 -2.25
C ARG A 212 -12.00 9.83 -2.72
N ALA A 213 -12.92 10.24 -3.59
CA ALA A 213 -12.99 11.60 -4.13
C ALA A 213 -13.01 12.67 -3.02
N LEU A 214 -13.74 12.41 -1.93
CA LEU A 214 -13.88 13.35 -0.81
C LEU A 214 -12.56 13.71 -0.11
N VAL A 215 -11.59 12.79 -0.06
CA VAL A 215 -10.31 13.01 0.65
C VAL A 215 -9.11 13.06 -0.29
N PHE A 216 -9.34 12.90 -1.59
CA PHE A 216 -8.29 12.85 -2.60
C PHE A 216 -7.52 14.18 -2.73
N PRO A 217 -8.15 15.37 -2.84
CA PRO A 217 -7.42 16.63 -3.03
C PRO A 217 -6.44 16.96 -1.89
N SER A 218 -6.83 16.67 -0.65
CA SER A 218 -6.00 16.87 0.53
C SER A 218 -4.85 15.86 0.59
N GLY A 219 -5.11 14.57 0.34
CA GLY A 219 -4.07 13.55 0.22
C GLY A 219 -3.06 13.84 -0.89
N LEU A 220 -3.56 14.26 -2.07
CA LEU A 220 -2.75 14.69 -3.20
C LEU A 220 -1.85 15.88 -2.84
N SER A 221 -2.37 16.85 -2.09
CA SER A 221 -1.59 18.01 -1.64
C SER A 221 -0.44 17.62 -0.70
N ILE A 222 -0.68 16.69 0.23
CA ILE A 222 0.36 16.14 1.10
C ILE A 222 1.43 15.44 0.26
N LEU A 223 1.03 14.58 -0.68
CA LEU A 223 1.96 13.83 -1.50
C LEU A 223 2.80 14.74 -2.41
N ILE A 224 2.22 15.80 -2.98
CA ILE A 224 2.96 16.80 -3.76
C ILE A 224 4.04 17.46 -2.89
N ALA A 225 3.71 17.85 -1.65
CA ALA A 225 4.69 18.45 -0.75
C ALA A 225 5.85 17.50 -0.41
N ILE A 226 5.55 16.20 -0.21
CA ILE A 226 6.56 15.16 0.03
C ILE A 226 7.48 15.03 -1.19
N PHE A 227 6.92 14.91 -2.40
CA PHE A 227 7.70 14.85 -3.64
C PHE A 227 8.61 16.08 -3.82
N GLU A 228 8.08 17.28 -3.56
CA GLU A 228 8.82 18.53 -3.75
C GLU A 228 9.94 18.74 -2.73
N LEU A 229 9.76 18.38 -1.46
CA LEU A 229 10.80 18.58 -0.44
C LEU A 229 11.87 17.49 -0.47
N LEU A 230 11.46 16.24 -0.70
CA LEU A 230 12.37 15.11 -0.70
C LEU A 230 13.00 14.87 -2.08
N ASN A 231 12.66 15.67 -3.10
CA ASN A 231 13.12 15.51 -4.49
C ASN A 231 12.91 14.07 -5.00
N ILE A 232 11.72 13.53 -4.80
CA ILE A 232 11.39 12.17 -5.22
C ILE A 232 11.18 12.15 -6.74
N ASP A 233 12.01 11.39 -7.45
CA ASP A 233 11.88 11.21 -8.90
C ASP A 233 10.64 10.37 -9.27
N SER A 234 10.48 9.24 -8.56
CA SER A 234 9.42 8.28 -8.81
C SER A 234 9.00 7.53 -7.55
N MET A 235 7.75 7.08 -7.53
CA MET A 235 7.18 6.25 -6.47
C MET A 235 6.32 5.13 -7.08
N THR A 236 6.34 3.94 -6.48
CA THR A 236 5.43 2.84 -6.82
C THR A 236 4.54 2.47 -5.64
N LEU A 237 3.45 1.75 -5.89
CA LEU A 237 2.59 1.22 -4.82
C LEU A 237 3.33 0.08 -4.07
N ALA A 238 3.32 0.14 -2.74
CA ALA A 238 3.82 -0.95 -1.91
C ALA A 238 2.85 -2.14 -1.89
N GLY A 239 3.39 -3.36 -1.76
CA GLY A 239 2.59 -4.59 -1.69
C GLY A 239 1.81 -4.79 -0.38
N GLY A 240 2.08 -3.98 0.64
CA GLY A 240 1.51 -4.11 1.98
C GLY A 240 1.81 -2.89 2.84
N ALA A 241 1.12 -2.79 3.97
CA ALA A 241 1.21 -1.66 4.91
C ALA A 241 1.06 -2.18 6.35
N LEU A 242 0.34 -1.43 7.20
CA LEU A 242 0.15 -1.76 8.62
C LEU A 242 -0.40 -3.18 8.86
N ARG A 243 -1.47 -3.57 8.14
CA ARG A 243 -2.16 -4.85 8.37
C ARG A 243 -1.26 -6.04 8.05
N GLU A 244 -0.54 -5.97 6.92
CA GLU A 244 0.42 -6.99 6.55
C GLU A 244 1.54 -7.06 7.58
N GLY A 245 2.07 -5.91 8.02
CA GLY A 245 3.09 -5.83 9.07
C GLY A 245 2.66 -6.53 10.37
N MET A 246 1.41 -6.32 10.81
CA MET A 246 0.85 -7.00 11.97
C MET A 246 0.80 -8.51 11.79
N VAL A 247 0.40 -9.00 10.62
CA VAL A 247 0.37 -10.44 10.33
C VAL A 247 1.78 -11.02 10.35
N TYR A 248 2.77 -10.34 9.76
CA TYR A 248 4.17 -10.76 9.81
C TYR A 248 4.78 -10.69 11.22
N ASP A 249 4.22 -9.88 12.10
CA ASP A 249 4.55 -9.85 13.53
C ASP A 249 4.05 -11.09 14.28
N MET A 250 2.90 -11.63 13.87
CA MET A 250 2.22 -12.74 14.54
C MET A 250 2.71 -14.12 14.09
N VAL A 251 3.37 -14.22 12.93
CA VAL A 251 3.80 -15.49 12.35
C VAL A 251 5.33 -15.54 12.24
N GLU A 252 5.97 -16.27 13.16
CA GLU A 252 7.44 -16.42 13.20
C GLU A 252 8.01 -17.01 11.90
N GLU A 253 7.30 -17.94 11.27
CA GLU A 253 7.70 -18.61 10.02
C GLU A 253 7.79 -17.65 8.82
N LEU A 254 7.11 -16.50 8.90
CA LEU A 254 7.13 -15.50 7.85
C LEU A 254 8.28 -14.49 8.00
N GLN A 255 9.14 -14.60 9.02
CA GLN A 255 10.28 -13.68 9.22
C GLN A 255 11.50 -13.96 8.32
N GLN A 256 11.36 -14.80 7.27
CA GLN A 256 12.46 -15.13 6.35
C GLN A 256 12.87 -13.96 5.45
N ASP A 257 14.18 -13.89 5.16
CA ASP A 257 14.82 -12.73 4.52
C ASP A 257 14.52 -12.55 3.02
N ASP A 258 14.20 -13.62 2.29
CA ASP A 258 13.91 -13.52 0.85
C ASP A 258 12.41 -13.66 0.56
N ILE A 259 11.76 -12.51 0.41
CA ILE A 259 10.32 -12.39 0.07
C ILE A 259 9.99 -13.12 -1.23
N ARG A 260 10.84 -13.00 -2.26
CA ARG A 260 10.54 -13.54 -3.59
C ARG A 260 10.65 -15.05 -3.55
N ALA A 261 11.73 -15.58 -2.97
CA ALA A 261 11.87 -17.02 -2.76
C ALA A 261 10.73 -17.58 -1.90
N ARG A 262 10.34 -16.90 -0.82
CA ARG A 262 9.20 -17.30 0.03
C ARG A 262 7.89 -17.33 -0.75
N THR A 263 7.59 -16.29 -1.54
CA THR A 263 6.39 -16.25 -2.39
C THR A 263 6.41 -17.38 -3.43
N ILE A 264 7.55 -17.65 -4.05
CA ILE A 264 7.71 -18.76 -5.01
C ILE A 264 7.44 -20.09 -4.31
N ASN A 265 8.05 -20.35 -3.15
CA ASN A 265 7.85 -21.59 -2.39
C ASN A 265 6.39 -21.75 -1.94
N SER A 266 5.74 -20.66 -1.53
CA SER A 266 4.32 -20.67 -1.16
C SER A 266 3.43 -21.04 -2.35
N VAL A 267 3.68 -20.45 -3.52
CA VAL A 267 2.97 -20.79 -4.75
C VAL A 267 3.26 -22.23 -5.18
N GLN A 268 4.52 -22.68 -5.14
CA GLN A 268 4.89 -24.06 -5.46
C GLN A 268 4.18 -25.06 -4.54
N THR A 269 4.15 -24.81 -3.23
CA THR A 269 3.44 -25.65 -2.27
C THR A 269 1.94 -25.67 -2.54
N ARG A 270 1.31 -24.48 -2.65
CA ARG A 270 -0.15 -24.34 -2.82
C ARG A 270 -0.64 -24.93 -4.14
N CYS A 271 0.13 -24.75 -5.20
CA CYS A 271 -0.16 -25.30 -6.52
C CYS A 271 0.41 -26.71 -6.70
N GLN A 272 1.06 -27.29 -5.68
CA GLN A 272 1.73 -28.60 -5.72
C GLN A 272 2.70 -28.76 -6.91
N LEU A 273 3.39 -27.67 -7.29
CA LEU A 273 4.34 -27.68 -8.40
C LEU A 273 5.54 -28.58 -8.08
N ASP A 274 6.14 -29.15 -9.10
CA ASP A 274 7.35 -29.95 -8.95
C ASP A 274 8.55 -29.02 -8.75
N VAL A 275 9.01 -28.93 -7.51
CA VAL A 275 10.11 -28.05 -7.10
C VAL A 275 11.43 -28.50 -7.74
N GLU A 276 11.70 -29.80 -7.80
CA GLU A 276 12.94 -30.34 -8.40
C GLU A 276 13.01 -30.01 -9.89
N TYR A 277 11.90 -30.19 -10.62
CA TYR A 277 11.84 -29.83 -12.02
C TYR A 277 11.92 -28.31 -12.23
N GLY A 278 11.26 -27.52 -11.38
CA GLY A 278 11.36 -26.05 -11.40
C GLY A 278 12.80 -25.56 -11.23
N ASP A 279 13.55 -26.17 -10.33
CA ASP A 279 14.97 -25.87 -10.09
C ASP A 279 15.86 -26.34 -11.25
N GLN A 280 15.57 -27.48 -11.88
CA GLN A 280 16.29 -27.94 -13.08
C GLN A 280 16.12 -26.98 -14.27
N VAL A 281 14.89 -26.48 -14.49
CA VAL A 281 14.62 -25.49 -15.55
C VAL A 281 15.34 -24.18 -15.23
N ALA A 282 15.29 -23.72 -13.98
CA ALA A 282 16.00 -22.53 -13.53
C ALA A 282 17.52 -22.64 -13.69
N ALA A 283 18.11 -23.79 -13.36
CA ALA A 283 19.54 -24.07 -13.55
C ALA A 283 19.92 -24.09 -15.05
N THR A 284 19.08 -24.70 -15.89
CA THR A 284 19.29 -24.74 -17.35
C THR A 284 19.22 -23.34 -17.94
N ALA A 285 18.21 -22.55 -17.57
CA ALA A 285 18.05 -21.16 -18.01
C ALA A 285 19.24 -20.29 -17.59
N THR A 286 19.74 -20.46 -16.36
CA THR A 286 20.92 -19.75 -15.86
C THR A 286 22.19 -20.16 -16.61
N SER A 287 22.39 -21.45 -16.86
CA SER A 287 23.53 -21.96 -17.64
C SER A 287 23.53 -21.42 -19.07
N LEU A 288 22.36 -21.37 -19.71
CA LEU A 288 22.19 -20.78 -21.04
C LEU A 288 22.50 -19.29 -21.02
N LEU A 289 21.98 -18.54 -20.05
CA LEU A 289 22.26 -17.11 -19.89
C LEU A 289 23.76 -16.83 -19.76
N VAL A 290 24.47 -17.59 -18.91
CA VAL A 290 25.92 -17.48 -18.74
C VAL A 290 26.67 -17.82 -20.04
N SER A 291 26.21 -18.83 -20.79
CA SER A 291 26.83 -19.24 -22.05
C SER A 291 26.66 -18.23 -23.20
N CYS A 292 25.63 -17.38 -23.13
CA CYS A 292 25.33 -16.38 -24.16
C CYS A 292 26.22 -15.14 -24.13
N GLY A 293 26.98 -14.90 -23.04
CA GLY A 293 27.92 -13.77 -22.92
C GLY A 293 27.24 -12.39 -22.80
N ASN A 294 27.98 -11.40 -22.28
CA ASN A 294 27.55 -10.02 -22.01
C ASN A 294 27.25 -9.16 -23.27
N GLU A 295 26.85 -9.76 -24.39
CA GLU A 295 26.44 -8.99 -25.57
C GLU A 295 25.00 -8.48 -25.43
N SER A 296 24.83 -7.31 -24.82
CA SER A 296 23.64 -6.46 -24.96
C SER A 296 22.27 -7.14 -24.79
N TRP A 297 22.15 -8.07 -23.84
CA TRP A 297 20.84 -8.56 -23.38
C TRP A 297 20.46 -7.80 -22.11
N ILE A 298 19.23 -7.33 -22.03
CA ILE A 298 18.68 -6.74 -20.80
C ILE A 298 18.61 -7.87 -19.78
N GLU A 299 19.35 -7.77 -18.67
CA GLU A 299 19.17 -8.67 -17.53
C GLU A 299 17.71 -8.57 -17.08
N GLU A 300 16.93 -9.62 -17.32
CA GLU A 300 15.58 -9.69 -16.81
C GLU A 300 15.62 -10.41 -15.46
N PRO A 301 15.50 -9.70 -14.31
CA PRO A 301 15.48 -10.34 -12.99
C PRO A 301 14.29 -11.30 -12.79
N MET A 302 13.44 -11.48 -13.80
CA MET A 302 12.32 -12.42 -13.82
C MET A 302 12.64 -13.81 -14.38
N LEU A 303 13.76 -14.01 -15.11
CA LEU A 303 14.05 -15.30 -15.77
C LEU A 303 14.02 -16.48 -14.78
N LEU A 304 14.64 -16.30 -13.62
CA LEU A 304 14.71 -17.34 -12.57
C LEU A 304 13.33 -17.62 -11.96
N HIS A 305 12.53 -16.57 -11.74
CA HIS A 305 11.18 -16.69 -11.16
C HIS A 305 10.21 -17.35 -12.15
N CYS A 306 10.23 -16.92 -13.42
CA CYS A 306 9.44 -17.52 -14.49
C CYS A 306 9.77 -19.00 -14.65
N SER A 307 11.06 -19.36 -14.57
CA SER A 307 11.51 -20.75 -14.64
C SER A 307 10.98 -21.62 -13.49
N LYS A 308 10.95 -21.10 -12.26
CA LYS A 308 10.43 -21.83 -11.10
C LYS A 308 8.90 -21.96 -11.06
N LEU A 309 8.18 -21.09 -11.77
CA LEU A 309 6.71 -21.02 -11.76
C LEU A 309 6.05 -21.41 -13.09
N HIS A 310 6.80 -21.77 -14.14
CA HIS A 310 6.26 -22.03 -15.47
C HIS A 310 5.18 -23.13 -15.51
N GLN A 311 5.22 -24.08 -14.58
CA GLN A 311 4.22 -25.15 -14.45
C GLN A 311 2.83 -24.65 -13.98
N ASN A 312 2.75 -23.42 -13.44
CA ASN A 312 1.50 -22.88 -12.92
C ASN A 312 0.41 -22.76 -14.01
N CYS A 313 0.81 -22.45 -15.26
CA CYS A 313 -0.08 -22.44 -16.42
C CYS A 313 -0.58 -23.85 -16.83
N MET A 314 0.23 -24.91 -16.61
CA MET A 314 -0.15 -26.28 -16.96
C MET A 314 -1.22 -26.84 -16.03
N LYS A 315 -1.18 -26.48 -14.74
CA LYS A 315 -2.19 -26.94 -13.78
C LYS A 315 -3.52 -26.21 -13.89
N SER A 316 -3.50 -24.92 -14.21
CA SER A 316 -4.73 -24.17 -14.54
C SER A 316 -5.39 -24.72 -15.80
N ALA A 317 -4.62 -25.20 -16.79
CA ALA A 317 -5.17 -25.94 -17.94
C ALA A 317 -5.77 -27.31 -17.53
N SER A 318 -5.17 -28.02 -16.57
CA SER A 318 -5.68 -29.31 -16.08
C SER A 318 -7.00 -29.21 -15.28
N LEU A 319 -7.24 -28.07 -14.61
CA LEU A 319 -8.52 -27.79 -13.95
C LEU A 319 -9.63 -27.45 -14.96
N TRP A 320 -9.28 -26.91 -16.13
CA TRP A 320 -10.22 -26.68 -17.23
C TRP A 320 -10.59 -27.96 -18.00
N THR A 321 -9.70 -28.96 -18.06
CA THR A 321 -9.97 -30.23 -18.73
C THR A 321 -10.79 -31.22 -17.89
N LEU A 322 -10.91 -31.03 -16.58
CA LEU A 322 -11.70 -31.89 -15.67
C LEU A 322 -13.17 -31.45 -15.47
N LYS A 323 -13.61 -30.34 -16.08
CA LYS A 323 -15.01 -29.90 -16.08
C LYS A 323 -15.50 -29.57 -17.49
N ARG A 324 -15.72 -30.59 -18.34
CA ARG A 324 -16.72 -30.59 -19.44
C ARG A 324 -16.78 -31.98 -20.10
N PRO A 325 -17.89 -32.73 -20.00
CA PRO A 325 -18.15 -33.82 -20.91
C PRO A 325 -18.58 -33.25 -22.27
N VAL A 326 -17.92 -33.71 -23.32
CA VAL A 326 -18.39 -33.91 -24.70
C VAL A 326 -19.14 -32.75 -25.39
N SER A 327 -18.67 -32.46 -26.61
CA SER A 327 -19.27 -31.64 -27.68
C SER A 327 -19.07 -30.12 -27.57
N ILE A 328 -18.17 -29.61 -28.42
CA ILE A 328 -18.51 -28.68 -29.52
C ILE A 328 -17.25 -28.55 -30.38
N VAL A 329 -17.27 -29.27 -31.51
CA VAL A 329 -16.50 -28.93 -32.70
C VAL A 329 -17.30 -27.84 -33.41
N ARG A 330 -16.75 -26.62 -33.55
CA ARG A 330 -16.87 -25.76 -34.75
C ARG A 330 -16.45 -24.31 -34.47
N THR A 331 -15.43 -23.87 -35.22
CA THR A 331 -15.30 -22.56 -35.89
C THR A 331 -15.21 -21.33 -34.97
N TYR A 332 -14.16 -20.50 -34.95
CA TYR A 332 -13.61 -19.73 -36.08
C TYR A 332 -12.19 -19.23 -35.73
N PHE A 333 -11.22 -19.51 -36.60
CA PHE A 333 -10.08 -18.64 -36.87
C PHE A 333 -10.04 -18.48 -38.39
N ARG A 334 -10.26 -17.26 -38.89
CA ARG A 334 -9.52 -16.68 -40.03
C ARG A 334 -10.01 -15.27 -40.34
N THR A 335 -8.99 -14.41 -40.48
CA THR A 335 -8.89 -13.09 -41.15
C THR A 335 -9.73 -11.95 -40.61
#